data_AF-A0A7Y7CWI7-F1
#
_entry.id   AF-A0A7Y7CWI7-F1
#
_cell.length_a   1.000
_cell.length_b   1.000
_cell.length_c   1.000
_cell.angle_alpha   90.00
_cell.angle_beta   90.00
_cell.angle_gamma   90.00
#
_symmetry.space_group_name_H-M   'P 1'
#
loop_
_entity.id
_entity.type
_entity.pdbx_description
1 polymer ?
#
loop_
_entity_poly.entity_id
_entity_poly.type
_entity_poly.pdbx_seq_one_letter_code
_entity_poly.pdbx_strand_id
1 'polypeptide(L)'
;MKKLLLSLLALMAVDTAAQVPRAIVVEHFTNSRCSICANRNPSLFSNLDNNPNVMHIAYHPSSPYSTCIFSQHNSSENDLRTNFYGIYGGTPRIVINGDVTNKNFGDQTLFDNYQNQTSAFDIRMSHTATMDSVFIRVVVEKVSSGDNQYALTVGLAEDTIHYNAPNGEDLHRNVFREFAVHNQTETAASVGDSVVYNYALERRGAWNENALYAYTLLQDPTSDDLLQASRSNKQSNSVGMGEMTADNFRAYPIPAKSTVTFDKFVHYRLIDLSGRVSLEGFSDHMDVSSIPNGIYLLNVNIEGVQRTLRLPVVH
;
A
#
# COMPACT_ATOMS: atom_id res chain seq x y z
N MET A 1 -34.75 3.11 -54.96
CA MET A 1 -35.27 3.70 -53.70
C MET A 1 -34.92 2.76 -52.57
N LYS A 2 -34.06 3.22 -51.65
CA LYS A 2 -33.56 2.51 -50.46
C LYS A 2 -34.75 2.12 -49.57
N LYS A 3 -34.95 0.82 -49.30
CA LYS A 3 -35.70 0.40 -48.11
C LYS A 3 -34.67 -0.02 -47.06
N LEU A 4 -34.62 0.85 -46.07
CA LEU A 4 -33.70 0.95 -44.98
C LEU A 4 -34.21 0.10 -43.80
N LEU A 5 -33.29 -0.61 -43.14
CA LEU A 5 -33.27 -0.96 -41.72
C LEU A 5 -34.49 -1.65 -41.07
N LEU A 6 -34.29 -2.86 -40.55
CA LEU A 6 -34.48 -3.13 -39.12
C LEU A 6 -33.73 -4.41 -38.69
N SER A 7 -32.40 -4.32 -38.63
CA SER A 7 -31.55 -5.26 -37.90
C SER A 7 -31.66 -4.94 -36.40
N LEU A 8 -32.61 -5.57 -35.71
CA LEU A 8 -32.69 -5.54 -34.25
C LEU A 8 -31.69 -6.57 -33.69
N LEU A 9 -30.41 -6.21 -33.71
CA LEU A 9 -29.38 -6.92 -32.95
C LEU A 9 -29.55 -6.51 -31.49
N ALA A 10 -30.28 -7.32 -30.72
CA ALA A 10 -30.32 -7.20 -29.27
C ALA A 10 -28.90 -7.45 -28.74
N LEU A 11 -28.14 -6.38 -28.49
CA LEU A 11 -26.98 -6.42 -27.62
C LEU A 11 -27.51 -6.81 -26.23
N MET A 12 -27.45 -8.10 -25.89
CA MET A 12 -27.42 -8.48 -24.49
C MET A 12 -26.12 -7.90 -23.93
N ALA A 13 -26.23 -6.78 -23.23
CA ALA A 13 -25.18 -6.34 -22.33
C ALA A 13 -25.05 -7.42 -21.26
N VAL A 14 -24.06 -8.29 -21.42
CA VAL A 14 -23.66 -9.19 -20.35
C VAL A 14 -22.97 -8.27 -19.35
N ASP A 15 -23.68 -7.86 -18.31
CA ASP A 15 -23.09 -7.20 -17.15
C ASP A 15 -22.17 -8.22 -16.48
N THR A 16 -20.93 -8.32 -16.96
CA THR A 16 -19.88 -9.00 -16.23
C THR A 16 -19.66 -8.18 -14.98
N ALA A 17 -20.20 -8.65 -13.85
CA ALA A 17 -19.86 -8.09 -12.55
C ALA A 17 -18.34 -8.17 -12.42
N ALA A 18 -17.67 -7.02 -12.42
CA ALA A 18 -16.23 -6.95 -12.36
C ALA A 18 -15.80 -7.39 -10.95
N GLN A 19 -15.49 -8.67 -10.77
CA GLN A 19 -14.89 -9.14 -9.53
C GLN A 19 -13.38 -9.02 -9.64
N VAL A 20 -12.74 -8.56 -8.56
CA VAL A 20 -11.28 -8.46 -8.49
C VAL A 20 -10.72 -9.71 -7.79
N PRO A 21 -9.45 -10.09 -8.04
CA PRO A 21 -8.81 -11.13 -7.25
C PRO A 21 -8.85 -10.80 -5.75
N ARG A 22 -9.18 -11.79 -4.93
CA ARG A 22 -9.16 -11.66 -3.47
C ARG A 22 -7.73 -11.80 -2.98
N ALA A 23 -7.29 -10.89 -2.11
CA ALA A 23 -6.00 -11.00 -1.46
C ALA A 23 -5.90 -12.28 -0.62
N ILE A 24 -4.67 -12.79 -0.49
CA ILE A 24 -4.33 -13.83 0.47
C ILE A 24 -3.54 -13.16 1.60
N VAL A 25 -4.03 -13.28 2.83
CA VAL A 25 -3.43 -12.70 4.03
C VAL A 25 -3.08 -13.80 5.00
N VAL A 26 -1.84 -13.78 5.48
CA VAL A 26 -1.36 -14.57 6.61
C VAL A 26 -1.19 -13.65 7.81
N GLU A 27 -2.00 -13.88 8.82
CA GLU A 27 -1.80 -13.29 10.14
C GLU A 27 -1.01 -14.28 10.99
N HIS A 28 0.22 -13.89 11.32
CA HIS A 28 1.18 -14.73 12.01
C HIS A 28 1.30 -14.30 13.47
N PHE A 29 0.95 -15.19 14.38
CA PHE A 29 1.02 -14.98 15.83
C PHE A 29 2.29 -15.62 16.35
N THR A 30 3.25 -14.81 16.75
CA THR A 30 4.62 -15.22 17.11
C THR A 30 5.12 -14.45 18.32
N ASN A 31 6.33 -14.74 18.80
CA ASN A 31 6.87 -14.05 19.97
C ASN A 31 8.41 -14.09 20.00
N SER A 32 9.03 -12.95 20.32
CA SER A 32 10.49 -12.79 20.36
C SER A 32 11.21 -13.60 21.45
N ARG A 33 10.48 -14.32 22.32
CA ARG A 33 11.03 -15.23 23.33
C ARG A 33 10.65 -16.70 23.11
N CYS A 34 9.86 -16.97 22.08
CA CYS A 34 9.37 -18.30 21.76
C CYS A 34 10.40 -19.07 20.92
N SER A 35 11.12 -20.01 21.55
CA SER A 35 12.14 -20.83 20.84
C SER A 35 11.55 -21.69 19.74
N ILE A 36 10.34 -22.25 19.94
CA ILE A 36 9.65 -23.02 18.90
C ILE A 36 9.18 -22.13 17.73
N CYS A 37 8.92 -20.84 17.98
CA CYS A 37 8.63 -19.87 16.92
C CYS A 37 9.88 -19.66 16.07
N ALA A 38 11.04 -19.40 16.69
CA ALA A 38 12.31 -19.28 15.96
C ALA A 38 12.64 -20.51 15.09
N ASN A 39 12.21 -21.71 15.51
CA ASN A 39 12.37 -22.92 14.70
C ASN A 39 11.39 -23.01 13.51
N ARG A 40 10.15 -22.52 13.65
CA ARG A 40 9.09 -22.66 12.63
C ARG A 40 8.99 -21.47 11.67
N ASN A 41 9.32 -20.27 12.12
CA ASN A 41 9.21 -19.03 11.33
C ASN A 41 10.03 -19.09 10.03
N PRO A 42 11.27 -19.65 9.98
CA PRO A 42 12.03 -19.74 8.73
C PRO A 42 11.29 -20.49 7.61
N SER A 43 10.57 -21.57 7.94
CA SER A 43 9.78 -22.32 6.96
C SER A 43 8.59 -21.50 6.45
N LEU A 44 7.93 -20.73 7.32
CA LEU A 44 6.86 -19.81 6.91
C LEU A 44 7.40 -18.74 5.96
N PHE A 45 8.53 -18.11 6.31
CA PHE A 45 9.14 -17.08 5.48
C PHE A 45 9.60 -17.62 4.13
N SER A 46 10.18 -18.82 4.08
CA SER A 46 10.50 -19.48 2.80
C SER A 46 9.26 -19.67 1.93
N ASN A 47 8.11 -20.00 2.51
CA ASN A 47 6.85 -20.12 1.78
C ASN A 47 6.31 -18.77 1.30
N LEU A 48 6.39 -17.73 2.14
CA LEU A 48 6.00 -16.37 1.77
C LEU A 48 6.89 -15.80 0.65
N ASP A 49 8.19 -16.09 0.69
CA ASP A 49 9.14 -15.63 -0.34
C ASP A 49 8.88 -16.30 -1.70
N ASN A 50 8.40 -17.55 -1.69
CA ASN A 50 7.92 -18.25 -2.88
C ASN A 50 6.53 -17.77 -3.36
N ASN A 51 5.81 -17.00 -2.52
CA ASN A 51 4.46 -16.52 -2.80
C ASN A 51 4.36 -15.00 -2.51
N PRO A 52 5.06 -14.15 -3.29
CA PRO A 52 5.27 -12.73 -2.96
C PRO A 52 3.98 -11.88 -2.94
N ASN A 53 2.89 -12.39 -3.51
CA ASN A 53 1.58 -11.74 -3.51
C ASN A 53 0.79 -11.99 -2.22
N VAL A 54 1.25 -12.90 -1.36
CA VAL A 54 0.64 -13.16 -0.05
C VAL A 54 1.04 -12.04 0.91
N MET A 55 0.05 -11.34 1.43
CA MET A 55 0.26 -10.34 2.47
C MET A 55 0.51 -11.05 3.81
N HIS A 56 1.46 -10.57 4.58
CA HIS A 56 1.81 -11.11 5.89
C HIS A 56 1.80 -9.99 6.93
N ILE A 57 1.21 -10.24 8.11
CA ILE A 57 1.26 -9.35 9.28
C ILE A 57 1.60 -10.21 10.51
N ALA A 58 2.60 -9.79 11.28
CA ALA A 58 3.05 -10.48 12.48
C ALA A 58 2.54 -9.79 13.75
N TYR A 59 1.67 -10.49 14.49
CA TYR A 59 1.18 -10.09 15.80
C TYR A 59 1.96 -10.80 16.91
N HIS A 60 2.25 -10.07 17.97
CA HIS A 60 3.06 -10.49 19.11
C HIS A 60 2.23 -10.41 20.39
N PRO A 61 1.37 -11.40 20.66
CA PRO A 61 0.57 -11.40 21.88
C PRO A 61 1.45 -11.51 23.13
N SER A 62 0.92 -10.97 24.23
CA SER A 62 1.59 -10.90 25.52
C SER A 62 1.67 -12.26 26.21
N SER A 63 0.88 -13.24 25.78
CA SER A 63 0.92 -14.61 26.28
C SER A 63 1.48 -15.57 25.21
N PRO A 64 2.37 -16.52 25.58
CA PRO A 64 2.81 -16.84 26.95
C PRO A 64 4.01 -16.02 27.46
N TYR A 65 4.56 -15.10 26.66
CA TYR A 65 5.74 -14.32 27.03
C TYR A 65 5.46 -12.81 27.07
N SER A 66 5.12 -12.30 28.26
CA SER A 66 4.72 -10.89 28.46
C SER A 66 5.88 -9.90 28.30
N THR A 67 7.11 -10.40 28.31
CA THR A 67 8.34 -9.63 28.09
C THR A 67 8.82 -9.67 26.64
N CYS A 68 7.94 -9.96 25.69
CA CYS A 68 8.22 -9.78 24.27
C CYS A 68 8.27 -8.29 23.94
N ILE A 69 9.36 -7.84 23.33
CA ILE A 69 9.56 -6.40 23.07
C ILE A 69 8.46 -5.84 22.17
N PHE A 70 8.07 -6.58 21.12
CA PHE A 70 7.03 -6.16 20.18
C PHE A 70 5.65 -6.11 20.84
N SER A 71 5.37 -7.05 21.75
CA SER A 71 4.15 -7.00 22.57
C SER A 71 4.14 -5.78 23.49
N GLN A 72 5.26 -5.46 24.14
CA GLN A 72 5.34 -4.33 25.09
C GLN A 72 5.11 -2.97 24.44
N HIS A 73 5.29 -2.83 23.12
CA HIS A 73 4.90 -1.62 22.40
C HIS A 73 3.38 -1.42 22.37
N ASN A 74 2.60 -2.51 22.29
CA ASN A 74 1.14 -2.44 22.19
C ASN A 74 0.48 -3.77 22.57
N SER A 75 0.54 -4.15 23.85
CA SER A 75 0.10 -5.48 24.27
C SER A 75 -1.41 -5.63 24.13
N SER A 76 -2.16 -4.57 24.45
CA SER A 76 -3.62 -4.56 24.39
C SER A 76 -4.13 -4.95 23.00
N GLU A 77 -3.61 -4.33 21.94
CA GLU A 77 -4.12 -4.57 20.58
C GLU A 77 -3.57 -5.87 19.97
N ASN A 78 -2.34 -6.25 20.29
CA ASN A 78 -1.83 -7.57 19.92
C ASN A 78 -2.69 -8.68 20.53
N ASP A 79 -3.03 -8.55 21.82
CA ASP A 79 -3.89 -9.48 22.54
C ASP A 79 -5.31 -9.46 21.98
N LEU A 80 -5.82 -8.29 21.64
CA LEU A 80 -7.14 -8.12 21.05
C LEU A 80 -7.26 -8.89 19.72
N ARG A 81 -6.24 -8.86 18.85
CA ARG A 81 -6.28 -9.61 17.58
C ARG A 81 -6.17 -11.13 17.75
N THR A 82 -5.43 -11.62 18.73
CA THR A 82 -5.36 -13.07 18.97
C THR A 82 -6.60 -13.60 19.72
N ASN A 83 -7.22 -12.77 20.57
CA ASN A 83 -8.50 -13.07 21.21
C ASN A 83 -9.63 -13.11 20.19
N PHE A 84 -9.60 -12.25 19.17
CA PHE A 84 -10.55 -12.29 18.04
C PHE A 84 -10.64 -13.70 17.42
N TYR A 85 -9.52 -14.39 17.25
CA TYR A 85 -9.48 -15.77 16.73
C TYR A 85 -9.57 -16.86 17.80
N GLY A 86 -9.70 -16.52 19.08
CA GLY A 86 -9.71 -17.50 20.18
C GLY A 86 -8.40 -18.29 20.35
N ILE A 87 -7.26 -17.71 19.94
CA ILE A 87 -5.94 -18.38 19.98
C ILE A 87 -4.94 -17.75 20.96
N TYR A 88 -5.42 -16.88 21.85
CA TYR A 88 -4.59 -16.24 22.88
C TYR A 88 -3.84 -17.28 23.73
N GLY A 89 -2.56 -17.02 23.98
CA GLY A 89 -1.66 -17.94 24.68
C GLY A 89 -1.04 -19.04 23.80
N GLY A 90 -1.37 -19.08 22.50
CA GLY A 90 -0.74 -19.98 21.54
C GLY A 90 0.20 -19.25 20.57
N THR A 91 1.51 -19.51 20.68
CA THR A 91 2.51 -19.11 19.68
C THR A 91 3.49 -20.25 19.40
N PRO A 92 3.84 -20.57 18.14
CA PRO A 92 3.42 -19.90 16.92
C PRO A 92 2.06 -20.40 16.41
N ARG A 93 1.26 -19.50 15.85
CA ARG A 93 0.00 -19.81 15.13
C ARG A 93 -0.07 -18.97 13.86
N ILE A 94 -0.79 -19.45 12.85
CA ILE A 94 -1.12 -18.66 11.66
C ILE A 94 -2.62 -18.75 11.41
N VAL A 95 -3.17 -17.66 10.87
CA VAL A 95 -4.53 -17.57 10.36
C VAL A 95 -4.42 -17.12 8.91
N ILE A 96 -5.10 -17.82 8.00
CA ILE A 96 -5.06 -17.52 6.57
C ILE A 96 -6.47 -17.17 6.10
N ASN A 97 -6.67 -15.92 5.68
CA ASN A 97 -7.98 -15.39 5.25
C ASN A 97 -9.13 -15.64 6.26
N GLY A 98 -8.82 -15.59 7.57
CA GLY A 98 -9.78 -15.88 8.65
C GLY A 98 -9.76 -17.33 9.15
N ASP A 99 -9.20 -18.27 8.39
CA ASP A 99 -9.12 -19.68 8.77
C ASP A 99 -7.94 -19.96 9.72
N VAL A 100 -8.28 -20.35 10.96
CA VAL A 100 -7.31 -20.75 11.98
C VAL A 100 -6.76 -22.13 11.65
N THR A 101 -5.59 -22.18 11.02
CA THR A 101 -5.02 -23.43 10.50
C THR A 101 -3.97 -24.05 11.43
N ASN A 102 -3.91 -25.39 11.41
CA ASN A 102 -2.88 -26.20 12.07
C ASN A 102 -1.86 -26.78 11.07
N LYS A 103 -1.90 -26.36 9.81
CA LYS A 103 -0.97 -26.81 8.77
C LYS A 103 0.49 -26.52 9.14
N ASN A 104 1.39 -27.29 8.53
CA ASN A 104 2.82 -27.04 8.66
C ASN A 104 3.18 -25.74 7.92
N PHE A 105 4.02 -24.91 8.53
CA PHE A 105 4.43 -23.63 7.96
C PHE A 105 5.24 -23.78 6.69
N GLY A 106 5.95 -24.90 6.52
CA GLY A 106 6.74 -25.22 5.32
C GLY A 106 6.00 -26.06 4.27
N ASP A 107 4.70 -26.27 4.41
CA ASP A 107 3.91 -26.98 3.41
C ASP A 107 3.82 -26.15 2.12
N GLN A 108 4.23 -26.71 0.98
CA GLN A 108 4.21 -25.99 -0.31
C GLN A 108 2.78 -25.67 -0.76
N THR A 109 1.79 -26.42 -0.26
CA THR A 109 0.36 -26.26 -0.58
C THR A 109 -0.38 -25.38 0.43
N LEU A 110 0.35 -24.65 1.27
CA LEU A 110 -0.22 -23.86 2.37
C LEU A 110 -1.30 -22.89 1.88
N PHE A 111 -1.13 -22.31 0.69
CA PHE A 111 -2.01 -21.28 0.13
C PHE A 111 -2.99 -21.76 -0.94
N ASP A 112 -2.94 -23.02 -1.36
CA ASP A 112 -3.67 -23.51 -2.53
C ASP A 112 -5.18 -23.29 -2.44
N ASN A 113 -5.76 -23.46 -1.24
CA ASN A 113 -7.19 -23.28 -0.99
C ASN A 113 -7.66 -21.83 -1.14
N TYR A 114 -6.75 -20.85 -1.17
CA TYR A 114 -7.07 -19.43 -1.21
C TYR A 114 -6.76 -18.80 -2.58
N GLN A 115 -6.13 -19.54 -3.49
CA GLN A 115 -5.80 -19.05 -4.83
C GLN A 115 -7.06 -18.94 -5.70
N ASN A 116 -7.01 -18.01 -6.67
CA ASN A 116 -8.07 -17.79 -7.68
C ASN A 116 -9.46 -17.45 -7.10
N GLN A 117 -9.51 -17.05 -5.83
CA GLN A 117 -10.71 -16.53 -5.21
C GLN A 117 -10.93 -15.08 -5.64
N THR A 118 -12.19 -14.68 -5.76
CA THR A 118 -12.57 -13.33 -6.16
C THR A 118 -13.22 -12.59 -4.99
N SER A 119 -13.25 -11.26 -5.10
CA SER A 119 -13.88 -10.37 -4.13
C SER A 119 -14.85 -9.42 -4.80
N ALA A 120 -15.91 -9.08 -4.06
CA ALA A 120 -16.83 -8.01 -4.40
C ALA A 120 -16.30 -6.62 -4.05
N PHE A 121 -15.12 -6.54 -3.41
CA PHE A 121 -14.50 -5.29 -2.97
C PHE A 121 -13.12 -5.10 -3.62
N ASP A 122 -12.86 -3.87 -4.06
CA ASP A 122 -11.52 -3.38 -4.37
C ASP A 122 -11.10 -2.36 -3.30
N ILE A 123 -9.82 -2.37 -2.90
CA ILE A 123 -9.32 -1.50 -1.83
C ILE A 123 -8.07 -0.77 -2.30
N ARG A 124 -8.14 0.56 -2.27
CA ARG A 124 -6.99 1.44 -2.51
C ARG A 124 -6.59 2.12 -1.22
N MET A 125 -5.29 2.05 -0.91
CA MET A 125 -4.75 2.61 0.33
C MET A 125 -3.55 3.50 0.08
N SER A 126 -3.44 4.56 0.87
CA SER A 126 -2.23 5.37 0.99
C SER A 126 -2.03 5.76 2.44
N HIS A 127 -0.78 5.98 2.83
CA HIS A 127 -0.47 6.60 4.11
C HIS A 127 0.57 7.71 3.92
N THR A 128 0.57 8.67 4.83
CA THR A 128 1.62 9.67 4.95
C THR A 128 2.03 9.81 6.41
N ALA A 129 3.30 9.64 6.72
CA ALA A 129 3.84 9.98 8.03
C ALA A 129 4.40 11.41 8.05
N THR A 130 4.27 12.04 9.20
CA THR A 130 4.91 13.29 9.60
C THR A 130 5.80 13.00 10.82
N MET A 131 6.32 14.05 11.46
CA MET A 131 7.14 13.87 12.66
C MET A 131 6.38 13.18 13.80
N ASP A 132 5.11 13.52 13.99
CA ASP A 132 4.29 13.14 15.15
C ASP A 132 3.06 12.33 14.79
N SER A 133 2.68 12.26 13.51
CA SER A 133 1.41 11.68 13.08
C SER A 133 1.55 10.83 11.83
N VAL A 134 0.72 9.78 11.72
CA VAL A 134 0.54 8.98 10.52
C VAL A 134 -0.91 9.11 10.07
N PHE A 135 -1.11 9.60 8.85
CA PHE A 135 -2.41 9.73 8.21
C PHE A 135 -2.63 8.57 7.25
N ILE A 136 -3.77 7.89 7.37
CA ILE A 136 -4.14 6.74 6.56
C ILE A 136 -5.41 7.06 5.80
N ARG A 137 -5.41 6.83 4.49
CA ARG A 137 -6.59 6.92 3.65
C ARG A 137 -6.90 5.56 3.05
N VAL A 138 -8.13 5.10 3.24
CA VAL A 138 -8.66 3.84 2.71
C VAL A 138 -9.85 4.15 1.81
N VAL A 139 -9.84 3.63 0.60
CA VAL A 139 -10.99 3.66 -0.31
C VAL A 139 -11.45 2.24 -0.52
N VAL A 140 -12.67 1.94 -0.09
CA VAL A 140 -13.32 0.65 -0.31
C VAL A 140 -14.36 0.83 -1.40
N GLU A 141 -14.11 0.25 -2.56
CA GLU A 141 -15.02 0.25 -3.72
C GLU A 141 -15.78 -1.07 -3.75
N LYS A 142 -17.11 -1.03 -3.94
CA LYS A 142 -17.89 -2.25 -4.18
C LYS A 142 -18.02 -2.48 -5.68
N VAL A 143 -17.34 -3.48 -6.20
CA VAL A 143 -17.20 -3.74 -7.65
C VAL A 143 -18.18 -4.78 -8.19
N SER A 144 -18.78 -5.60 -7.30
CA SER A 144 -19.84 -6.55 -7.67
C SER A 144 -20.90 -6.69 -6.58
N SER A 145 -22.02 -7.35 -6.92
CA SER A 145 -22.96 -7.85 -5.91
C SER A 145 -22.30 -8.88 -4.98
N GLY A 146 -22.89 -9.07 -3.80
CA GLY A 146 -22.32 -9.89 -2.73
C GLY A 146 -22.56 -9.22 -1.37
N ASP A 147 -21.57 -9.31 -0.48
CA ASP A 147 -21.67 -8.91 0.93
C ASP A 147 -22.07 -7.45 1.12
N ASN A 148 -23.15 -7.19 1.87
CA ASN A 148 -23.68 -5.84 2.07
C ASN A 148 -23.14 -5.14 3.32
N GLN A 149 -22.28 -5.81 4.06
CA GLN A 149 -21.59 -5.30 5.24
C GLN A 149 -20.22 -5.96 5.34
N TYR A 150 -19.31 -5.33 6.06
CA TYR A 150 -18.00 -5.89 6.37
C TYR A 150 -17.51 -5.37 7.72
N ALA A 151 -16.68 -6.17 8.39
CA ALA A 151 -15.89 -5.76 9.52
C ALA A 151 -14.59 -5.14 9.03
N LEU A 152 -14.40 -3.84 9.28
CA LEU A 152 -13.24 -3.06 8.90
C LEU A 152 -12.18 -3.12 10.00
N THR A 153 -10.98 -3.57 9.62
CA THR A 153 -9.76 -3.42 10.43
C THR A 153 -8.72 -2.65 9.62
N VAL A 154 -8.19 -1.57 10.18
CA VAL A 154 -7.11 -0.77 9.58
C VAL A 154 -6.00 -0.63 10.62
N GLY A 155 -4.76 -0.91 10.22
CA GLY A 155 -3.63 -0.82 11.14
C GLY A 155 -2.32 -0.44 10.45
N LEU A 156 -1.31 -0.23 11.27
CA LEU A 156 0.07 0.00 10.89
C LEU A 156 0.92 -1.22 11.20
N ALA A 157 1.85 -1.52 10.29
CA ALA A 157 2.87 -2.52 10.48
C ALA A 157 4.22 -1.99 9.98
N GLU A 158 5.29 -2.55 10.54
CA GLU A 158 6.67 -2.24 10.16
C GLU A 158 7.27 -3.44 9.43
N ASP A 159 7.63 -3.23 8.17
CA ASP A 159 8.02 -4.29 7.24
C ASP A 159 9.28 -5.04 7.66
N THR A 160 10.29 -4.34 8.16
CA THR A 160 11.59 -4.93 8.48
C THR A 160 12.17 -4.30 9.75
N ILE A 161 12.41 -5.13 10.76
CA ILE A 161 13.07 -4.76 12.00
C ILE A 161 14.26 -5.68 12.24
N HIS A 162 15.45 -5.09 12.41
CA HIS A 162 16.64 -5.80 12.84
C HIS A 162 16.75 -5.73 14.37
N TYR A 163 16.50 -6.86 15.03
CA TYR A 163 16.56 -6.98 16.47
C TYR A 163 16.96 -8.39 16.87
N ASN A 164 18.09 -8.49 17.58
CA ASN A 164 18.57 -9.74 18.16
C ASN A 164 17.68 -10.17 19.33
N ALA A 165 16.69 -11.00 19.02
CA ALA A 165 15.70 -11.46 19.96
C ALA A 165 16.23 -12.60 20.85
N PRO A 166 15.77 -12.71 22.11
CA PRO A 166 16.19 -13.79 23.02
C PRO A 166 15.93 -15.22 22.51
N ASN A 167 15.00 -15.39 21.55
CA ASN A 167 14.74 -16.69 20.92
C ASN A 167 15.72 -17.04 19.78
N GLY A 168 16.65 -16.15 19.43
CA GLY A 168 17.66 -16.34 18.40
C GLY A 168 17.34 -15.74 17.02
N GLU A 169 16.17 -15.13 16.84
CA GLU A 169 15.82 -14.42 15.61
C GLU A 169 16.43 -13.01 15.58
N ASP A 170 16.95 -12.58 14.43
CA ASP A 170 17.57 -11.26 14.22
C ASP A 170 16.76 -10.35 13.28
N LEU A 171 15.90 -10.95 12.45
CA LEU A 171 15.06 -10.27 11.47
C LEU A 171 13.58 -10.54 11.75
N HIS A 172 12.81 -9.47 11.93
CA HIS A 172 11.37 -9.53 12.18
C HIS A 172 10.64 -8.80 11.05
N ARG A 173 9.72 -9.49 10.38
CA ARG A 173 9.03 -8.98 9.17
C ARG A 173 7.58 -8.62 9.47
N ASN A 174 7.11 -7.50 8.92
CA ASN A 174 5.72 -7.05 8.94
C ASN A 174 5.11 -6.99 10.36
N VAL A 175 5.88 -6.48 11.32
CA VAL A 175 5.50 -6.43 12.73
C VAL A 175 4.39 -5.43 12.94
N PHE A 176 3.24 -5.89 13.44
CA PHE A 176 2.13 -5.04 13.82
C PHE A 176 2.55 -3.95 14.83
N ARG A 177 2.05 -2.73 14.63
CA ARG A 177 2.29 -1.59 15.51
C ARG A 177 1.02 -1.16 16.26
N GLU A 178 0.01 -0.73 15.53
CA GLU A 178 -1.18 -0.08 16.10
C GLU A 178 -2.37 -0.12 15.13
N PHE A 179 -3.57 -0.30 15.67
CA PHE A 179 -4.82 -0.20 14.92
C PHE A 179 -5.31 1.25 14.89
N ALA A 180 -5.74 1.69 13.71
CA ALA A 180 -6.59 2.87 13.57
C ALA A 180 -8.05 2.54 13.86
N VAL A 181 -8.47 1.34 13.46
CA VAL A 181 -9.77 0.76 13.77
C VAL A 181 -9.64 -0.77 13.76
N HIS A 182 -10.42 -1.44 14.59
CA HIS A 182 -10.44 -2.90 14.66
C HIS A 182 -11.87 -3.41 14.68
N ASN A 183 -12.18 -4.35 13.79
CA ASN A 183 -13.45 -5.07 13.71
C ASN A 183 -14.71 -4.16 13.75
N GLN A 184 -14.64 -2.98 13.12
CA GLN A 184 -15.76 -2.06 13.06
C GLN A 184 -16.71 -2.47 11.93
N THR A 185 -17.96 -2.80 12.27
CA THR A 185 -18.96 -3.16 11.25
C THR A 185 -19.38 -1.93 10.45
N GLU A 186 -19.25 -2.03 9.14
CA GLU A 186 -19.61 -0.99 8.17
C GLU A 186 -20.59 -1.54 7.14
N THR A 187 -21.46 -0.67 6.63
CA THR A 187 -22.35 -1.01 5.51
C THR A 187 -21.61 -0.80 4.19
N ALA A 188 -21.71 -1.77 3.27
CA ALA A 188 -21.12 -1.64 1.96
C ALA A 188 -21.85 -0.57 1.12
N ALA A 189 -21.12 0.15 0.28
CA ALA A 189 -21.70 1.06 -0.71
C ALA A 189 -22.50 0.29 -1.78
N SER A 190 -23.23 1.03 -2.62
CA SER A 190 -23.83 0.43 -3.82
C SER A 190 -22.74 -0.05 -4.77
N VAL A 191 -23.05 -1.03 -5.63
CA VAL A 191 -22.12 -1.50 -6.66
C VAL A 191 -21.76 -0.32 -7.58
N GLY A 192 -20.46 -0.09 -7.77
CA GLY A 192 -19.90 1.04 -8.50
C GLY A 192 -19.53 2.25 -7.63
N ASP A 193 -19.94 2.28 -6.36
CA ASP A 193 -19.62 3.35 -5.43
C ASP A 193 -18.47 2.98 -4.48
N SER A 194 -17.94 3.99 -3.80
CA SER A 194 -16.87 3.83 -2.81
C SER A 194 -17.18 4.51 -1.49
N VAL A 195 -16.70 3.93 -0.40
CA VAL A 195 -16.59 4.59 0.92
C VAL A 195 -15.14 4.97 1.17
N VAL A 196 -14.92 6.17 1.71
CA VAL A 196 -13.58 6.68 2.03
C VAL A 196 -13.45 6.83 3.54
N TYR A 197 -12.45 6.17 4.12
CA TYR A 197 -12.09 6.28 5.53
C TYR A 197 -10.76 7.01 5.66
N ASN A 198 -10.70 7.96 6.60
CA ASN A 198 -9.48 8.68 6.93
C ASN A 198 -9.21 8.52 8.42
N TYR A 199 -7.99 8.11 8.75
CA TYR A 199 -7.54 7.92 10.11
C TYR A 199 -6.25 8.72 10.36
N ALA A 200 -6.06 9.12 11.61
CA ALA A 200 -4.83 9.70 12.10
C ALA A 200 -4.39 8.94 13.35
N LEU A 201 -3.12 8.52 13.37
CA LEU A 201 -2.48 7.86 14.51
C LEU A 201 -1.27 8.66 14.95
N GLU A 202 -0.98 8.68 16.25
CA GLU A 202 0.27 9.25 16.76
C GLU A 202 1.44 8.37 16.33
N ARG A 203 2.47 8.99 15.75
CA ARG A 203 3.71 8.30 15.37
C ARG A 203 4.62 8.20 16.58
N ARG A 204 4.99 6.98 16.93
CA ARG A 204 5.93 6.73 18.03
C ARG A 204 7.36 6.78 17.51
N GLY A 205 8.26 7.46 18.24
CA GLY A 205 9.66 7.64 17.81
C GLY A 205 10.47 6.35 17.65
N ALA A 206 9.99 5.23 18.18
CA ALA A 206 10.61 3.91 17.99
C ALA A 206 10.30 3.25 16.63
N TRP A 207 9.38 3.81 15.84
CA TRP A 207 9.00 3.24 14.54
C TRP A 207 9.87 3.79 13.42
N ASN A 208 10.32 2.91 12.54
CA ASN A 208 11.05 3.30 11.34
C ASN A 208 10.06 3.73 10.25
N GLU A 209 9.99 5.02 9.97
CA GLU A 209 9.11 5.59 8.93
C GLU A 209 9.30 4.96 7.55
N ASN A 210 10.53 4.59 7.19
CA ASN A 210 10.84 3.98 5.88
C ASN A 210 10.39 2.52 5.77
N ALA A 211 10.13 1.89 6.92
CA ALA A 211 9.61 0.53 6.99
C ALA A 211 8.11 0.51 7.33
N LEU A 212 7.50 1.66 7.61
CA LEU A 212 6.11 1.75 8.01
C LEU A 212 5.18 1.62 6.79
N TYR A 213 4.08 0.90 6.96
CA TYR A 213 2.98 0.87 6.01
C TYR A 213 1.65 0.64 6.71
N ALA A 214 0.58 1.12 6.10
CA ALA A 214 -0.78 0.84 6.52
C ALA A 214 -1.34 -0.39 5.82
N TYR A 215 -2.20 -1.14 6.49
CA TYR A 215 -2.94 -2.26 5.93
C TYR A 215 -4.42 -2.20 6.32
N THR A 216 -5.26 -2.82 5.50
CA THR A 216 -6.70 -2.97 5.74
C THR A 216 -7.10 -4.42 5.51
N LEU A 217 -7.96 -4.92 6.40
CA LEU A 217 -8.66 -6.19 6.28
C LEU A 217 -10.16 -5.91 6.32
N LEU A 218 -10.89 -6.42 5.32
CA LEU A 218 -12.35 -6.51 5.34
C LEU A 218 -12.72 -7.96 5.59
N GLN A 219 -13.49 -8.22 6.64
CA GLN A 219 -13.92 -9.56 7.02
C GLN A 219 -15.45 -9.65 7.05
N ASP A 220 -15.99 -10.84 6.86
CA ASP A 220 -17.40 -11.09 7.14
C ASP A 220 -17.63 -10.89 8.66
N PRO A 221 -18.58 -10.05 9.09
CA PRO A 221 -18.81 -9.79 10.52
C PRO A 221 -19.28 -11.00 11.35
N THR A 222 -19.61 -12.11 10.69
CA THR A 222 -20.22 -13.31 11.28
C THR A 222 -19.25 -14.49 11.27
N SER A 223 -18.55 -14.71 10.16
CA SER A 223 -17.63 -15.84 10.00
C SER A 223 -16.15 -15.50 10.14
N ASP A 224 -15.81 -14.21 10.21
CA ASP A 224 -14.44 -13.68 10.19
C ASP A 224 -13.66 -13.98 8.89
N ASP A 225 -14.32 -14.54 7.88
CA ASP A 225 -13.71 -14.84 6.59
C ASP A 225 -13.24 -13.56 5.91
N LEU A 226 -12.04 -13.57 5.35
CA LEU A 226 -11.54 -12.41 4.61
C LEU A 226 -12.36 -12.18 3.35
N LEU A 227 -12.92 -10.98 3.21
CA LEU A 227 -13.62 -10.51 2.03
C LEU A 227 -12.63 -9.84 1.06
N GLN A 228 -11.75 -8.98 1.58
CA GLN A 228 -10.66 -8.35 0.82
C GLN A 228 -9.60 -7.78 1.75
N ALA A 229 -8.38 -7.60 1.26
CA ALA A 229 -7.34 -6.84 1.96
C ALA A 229 -6.51 -5.99 1.00
N SER A 230 -5.86 -4.98 1.55
CA SER A 230 -4.87 -4.18 0.83
C SER A 230 -3.85 -3.61 1.81
N ARG A 231 -2.73 -3.14 1.26
CA ARG A 231 -1.71 -2.40 2.00
C ARG A 231 -1.26 -1.21 1.18
N SER A 232 -0.94 -0.11 1.85
CA SER A 232 -0.29 1.01 1.19
C SER A 232 1.13 0.64 0.79
N ASN A 233 1.67 1.33 -0.21
CA ASN A 233 3.11 1.34 -0.44
C ASN A 233 3.84 1.87 0.80
N LYS A 234 5.06 1.39 1.03
CA LYS A 234 5.97 1.97 2.04
C LYS A 234 6.25 3.41 1.65
N GLN A 235 6.40 4.29 2.63
CA GLN A 235 6.99 5.59 2.36
C GLN A 235 8.47 5.40 2.03
N SER A 236 8.84 5.61 0.77
CA SER A 236 10.24 5.80 0.41
C SER A 236 10.63 7.23 0.80
N ASN A 237 11.26 7.45 1.96
CA ASN A 237 12.09 8.64 2.12
C ASN A 237 13.43 8.34 1.42
N SER A 238 13.40 8.33 0.08
CA SER A 238 14.62 8.33 -0.71
C SER A 238 15.28 9.71 -0.59
N VAL A 239 16.16 9.88 0.39
CA VAL A 239 17.35 10.71 0.19
C VAL A 239 18.44 9.81 -0.38
N GLY A 240 18.23 9.41 -1.63
CA GLY A 240 19.16 8.52 -2.35
C GLY A 240 18.51 7.88 -3.55
N MET A 241 18.54 8.61 -4.68
CA MET A 241 18.40 8.12 -6.06
C MET A 241 17.72 6.74 -6.18
N GLY A 242 16.40 6.70 -6.06
CA GLY A 242 15.58 5.62 -6.58
C GLY A 242 14.83 6.14 -7.80
N GLU A 243 14.81 5.36 -8.89
CA GLU A 243 14.04 5.66 -10.09
C GLU A 243 12.59 5.98 -9.74
N MET A 244 12.26 7.27 -9.65
CA MET A 244 10.92 7.73 -9.96
C MET A 244 10.77 7.56 -11.46
N THR A 245 9.94 6.60 -11.88
CA THR A 245 9.32 6.71 -13.19
C THR A 245 8.69 8.10 -13.26
N ALA A 246 9.20 8.95 -14.15
CA ALA A 246 8.70 10.31 -14.32
C ALA A 246 7.39 10.28 -15.11
N ASP A 247 6.43 9.53 -14.61
CA ASP A 247 5.07 9.59 -15.09
C ASP A 247 4.42 10.77 -14.37
N ASN A 248 4.35 11.88 -15.11
CA ASN A 248 3.65 13.14 -14.83
C ASN A 248 4.50 14.32 -14.31
N PHE A 249 5.62 14.66 -14.96
CA PHE A 249 6.10 16.06 -14.93
C PHE A 249 5.50 16.83 -16.11
N ARG A 250 4.89 17.98 -15.84
CA ARG A 250 4.29 18.85 -16.84
C ARG A 250 4.87 20.26 -16.74
N ALA A 251 5.35 20.75 -17.88
CA ALA A 251 5.64 22.17 -18.09
C ALA A 251 4.56 22.74 -19.02
N TYR A 252 4.01 23.90 -18.70
CA TYR A 252 2.98 24.55 -19.49
C TYR A 252 3.01 26.08 -19.33
N PRO A 253 2.57 26.85 -20.33
CA PRO A 253 2.15 26.41 -21.66
C PRO A 253 3.34 26.03 -22.55
N ILE A 254 3.11 25.09 -23.46
CA ILE A 254 4.02 24.76 -24.56
C ILE A 254 3.20 24.90 -25.86
N PRO A 255 3.52 25.85 -26.78
CA PRO A 255 4.61 26.82 -26.75
C PRO A 255 4.53 27.86 -25.61
N ALA A 256 5.70 28.29 -25.14
CA ALA A 256 5.82 29.31 -24.10
C ALA A 256 5.82 30.72 -24.69
N LYS A 257 5.09 31.64 -24.05
CA LYS A 257 5.07 33.07 -24.44
C LYS A 257 5.94 33.88 -23.48
N SER A 258 5.45 34.13 -22.26
CA SER A 258 6.16 34.92 -21.25
C SER A 258 6.69 34.07 -20.10
N THR A 259 5.94 33.07 -19.65
CA THR A 259 6.28 32.29 -18.46
C THR A 259 5.93 30.83 -18.72
N VAL A 260 6.77 29.93 -18.20
CA VAL A 260 6.52 28.49 -18.15
C VAL A 260 6.32 28.10 -16.70
N THR A 261 5.19 27.50 -16.37
CA THR A 261 4.89 26.95 -15.06
C THR A 261 5.22 25.46 -15.04
N PHE A 262 5.75 25.00 -13.92
CA PHE A 262 6.04 23.61 -13.61
C PHE A 262 5.04 23.14 -12.56
N ASP A 263 4.61 21.88 -12.65
CA ASP A 263 3.75 21.27 -11.62
C ASP A 263 4.48 20.96 -10.29
N LYS A 264 5.80 21.20 -10.25
CA LYS A 264 6.68 20.99 -9.10
C LYS A 264 7.76 22.08 -9.05
N PHE A 265 8.30 22.35 -7.86
CA PHE A 265 9.50 23.17 -7.69
C PHE A 265 10.74 22.39 -8.17
N VAL A 266 11.44 22.89 -9.19
CA VAL A 266 12.53 22.17 -9.86
C VAL A 266 13.76 23.04 -10.08
N HIS A 267 14.92 22.41 -10.23
CA HIS A 267 16.07 23.07 -10.86
C HIS A 267 15.93 22.96 -12.37
N TYR A 268 15.87 24.08 -13.08
CA TYR A 268 15.73 24.10 -14.53
C TYR A 268 16.95 24.73 -15.21
N ARG A 269 17.23 24.26 -16.43
CA ARG A 269 18.23 24.80 -17.36
C ARG A 269 17.62 24.86 -18.75
N LEU A 270 17.51 26.05 -19.29
CA LEU A 270 17.11 26.28 -20.67
C LEU A 270 18.35 26.36 -21.54
N ILE A 271 18.45 25.48 -22.53
CA ILE A 271 19.63 25.32 -23.37
C ILE A 271 19.23 25.59 -24.82
N ASP A 272 19.99 26.44 -25.51
CA ASP A 272 19.78 26.68 -26.95
C ASP A 272 20.32 25.51 -27.81
N LEU A 273 20.01 25.49 -29.11
CA LEU A 273 20.46 24.42 -30.01
C LEU A 273 22.00 24.37 -30.20
N SER A 274 22.73 25.39 -29.73
CA SER A 274 24.20 25.38 -29.71
C SER A 274 24.77 24.74 -28.45
N GLY A 275 23.93 24.34 -27.50
CA GLY A 275 24.33 23.74 -26.22
C GLY A 275 24.65 24.77 -25.13
N ARG A 276 24.40 26.06 -25.37
CA ARG A 276 24.63 27.12 -24.38
C ARG A 276 23.42 27.29 -23.47
N VAL A 277 23.68 27.37 -22.16
CA VAL A 277 22.64 27.66 -21.17
C VAL A 277 22.22 29.11 -21.30
N SER A 278 20.95 29.32 -21.66
CA SER A 278 20.33 30.63 -21.81
C SER A 278 19.69 31.12 -20.51
N LEU A 279 19.22 30.19 -19.66
CA LEU A 279 18.59 30.50 -18.37
C LEU A 279 18.72 29.30 -17.43
N GLU A 280 18.92 29.54 -16.14
CA GLU A 280 19.03 28.50 -15.11
C GLU A 280 18.53 29.03 -13.77
N GLY A 281 17.91 28.17 -12.96
CA GLY A 281 17.38 28.56 -11.65
C GLY A 281 16.63 27.45 -10.93
N PHE A 282 16.16 27.75 -9.71
CA PHE A 282 15.32 26.88 -8.88
C PHE A 282 13.98 27.56 -8.66
N SER A 283 12.90 27.00 -9.22
CA SER A 283 11.57 27.60 -9.14
C SER A 283 10.48 26.60 -9.57
N ASP A 284 9.22 26.92 -9.28
CA ASP A 284 8.03 26.31 -9.89
C ASP A 284 7.58 27.04 -11.18
N HIS A 285 8.30 28.08 -11.60
CA HIS A 285 8.09 28.79 -12.85
C HIS A 285 9.39 29.38 -13.43
N MET A 286 9.40 29.59 -14.74
CA MET A 286 10.52 30.14 -15.50
C MET A 286 10.03 31.28 -16.41
N ASP A 287 10.60 32.47 -16.25
CA ASP A 287 10.34 33.61 -17.13
C ASP A 287 11.16 33.48 -18.42
N VAL A 288 10.48 33.48 -19.57
CA VAL A 288 11.07 33.41 -20.91
C VAL A 288 10.80 34.67 -21.74
N SER A 289 10.25 35.73 -21.15
CA SER A 289 9.92 36.99 -21.83
C SER A 289 11.13 37.64 -22.51
N SER A 290 12.33 37.49 -21.94
CA SER A 290 13.59 37.99 -22.50
C SER A 290 14.30 37.00 -23.42
N ILE A 291 13.76 35.80 -23.63
CA ILE A 291 14.38 34.74 -24.44
C ILE A 291 13.91 34.86 -25.89
N PRO A 292 14.81 34.93 -26.90
CA PRO A 292 14.40 35.04 -28.30
C PRO A 292 13.52 33.89 -28.79
N ASN A 293 12.64 34.18 -29.76
CA ASN A 293 11.82 33.15 -30.41
C ASN A 293 12.68 32.02 -30.98
N GLY A 294 12.34 30.77 -30.67
CA GLY A 294 13.16 29.63 -31.04
C GLY A 294 12.77 28.33 -30.35
N ILE A 295 13.52 27.27 -30.65
CA ILE A 295 13.38 25.96 -30.00
C ILE A 295 14.53 25.81 -29.01
N TYR A 296 14.18 25.48 -27.77
CA TYR A 296 15.13 25.25 -26.71
C TYR A 296 14.94 23.85 -26.11
N LEU A 297 15.99 23.35 -25.47
CA LEU A 297 15.95 22.17 -24.63
C LEU A 297 15.82 22.62 -23.17
N LEU A 298 14.69 22.32 -22.56
CA LEU A 298 14.44 22.55 -21.15
C LEU A 298 14.87 21.30 -20.38
N ASN A 299 16.01 21.37 -19.70
CA ASN A 299 16.46 20.36 -18.77
C ASN A 299 15.94 20.69 -17.38
N VAL A 300 15.16 19.79 -16.79
CA VAL A 300 14.71 19.91 -15.39
C VAL A 300 15.29 18.78 -14.57
N ASN A 301 15.76 19.10 -13.37
CA ASN A 301 16.14 18.10 -12.38
C ASN A 301 15.04 18.03 -11.32
N ILE A 302 14.38 16.87 -11.27
CA ILE A 302 13.30 16.55 -10.35
C ILE A 302 13.86 15.48 -9.43
N GLU A 303 14.12 15.83 -8.17
CA GLU A 303 14.54 14.88 -7.13
C GLU A 303 15.76 14.01 -7.55
N GLY A 304 16.69 14.58 -8.33
CA GLY A 304 17.91 13.90 -8.81
C GLY A 304 17.82 13.31 -10.22
N VAL A 305 16.62 13.28 -10.83
CA VAL A 305 16.40 12.78 -12.19
C VAL A 305 16.36 13.94 -13.19
N GLN A 306 17.24 13.91 -14.19
CA GLN A 306 17.20 14.87 -15.29
C GLN A 306 16.17 14.47 -16.36
N ARG A 307 15.30 15.41 -16.74
CA ARG A 307 14.38 15.29 -17.88
C ARG A 307 14.63 16.42 -18.85
N THR A 308 14.59 16.11 -20.14
CA THR A 308 14.72 17.09 -21.21
C THR A 308 13.41 17.19 -21.97
N LEU A 309 12.84 18.39 -22.01
CA LEU A 309 11.67 18.73 -22.80
C LEU A 309 12.07 19.65 -23.95
N ARG A 310 11.40 19.51 -25.10
CA ARG A 310 11.49 20.50 -26.16
C ARG A 310 10.54 21.66 -25.84
N LEU A 311 11.10 22.87 -25.71
CA LEU A 311 10.33 24.07 -25.41
C LEU A 311 10.41 25.06 -26.59
N PRO A 312 9.35 25.21 -27.39
CA PRO A 312 9.22 26.32 -28.33
C PRO A 312 8.86 27.60 -27.56
N VAL A 313 9.66 28.65 -27.72
CA VAL A 313 9.38 30.01 -27.22
C VAL A 313 8.89 30.85 -28.39
N VAL A 314 7.70 31.44 -28.25
CA VAL A 314 7.02 32.25 -29.28
C VAL A 314 6.31 33.42 -28.60
N HIS A 315 6.91 34.61 -28.68
CA HIS A 315 6.28 35.89 -28.34
C HIS A 315 5.23 36.31 -29.36
#